data_AF-A0A6G3WW86-F1
#
_entry.id   AF-A0A6G3WW86-F1
#
_cell.length_a   1.000
_cell.length_b   1.000
_cell.length_c   1.000
_cell.angle_alpha   90.00
_cell.angle_beta   90.00
_cell.angle_gamma   90.00
#
_symmetry.space_group_name_H-M   'P 1'
#
loop_
_entity.id
_entity.type
_entity.pdbx_description
1 polymer ?
#
loop_
_entity_poly.entity_id
_entity_poly.type
_entity_poly.pdbx_seq_one_letter_code
_entity_poly.pdbx_strand_id
1 'polypeptide(L)'
;FVERPRPFNDHEGLEVLIHGKTDFSFVSDHSTLAMGIAVGIFVANRKFGFVAIGLALFAGFSRIYMGVHYPTDVIGGFALGTAVALLLAPLAMALLTPLMAAVARSPRVGWFVRSKSAAVAYADEHGEAMGIPEPRPGSGRGDPGEKDLAA
;
A
#
# COMPACT_ATOMS: atom_id res chain seq x y z
N PHE A 1 -5.22 -30.79 -10.31
CA PHE A 1 -3.94 -30.35 -9.74
C PHE A 1 -2.86 -30.54 -10.79
N VAL A 2 -1.86 -29.64 -10.87
CA VAL A 2 -0.69 -29.83 -11.74
C VAL A 2 0.39 -30.46 -10.87
N GLU A 3 0.61 -31.77 -11.02
CA GLU A 3 1.49 -32.58 -10.17
C GLU A 3 2.96 -32.43 -10.56
N ARG A 4 3.43 -31.18 -10.73
CA ARG A 4 4.78 -30.94 -11.23
C ARG A 4 5.83 -31.15 -10.14
N PRO A 5 6.80 -32.07 -10.31
CA PRO A 5 7.91 -32.24 -9.37
C PRO A 5 8.79 -30.98 -9.31
N ARG A 6 9.45 -30.74 -8.17
CA ARG A 6 10.32 -29.58 -7.97
C ARG A 6 11.66 -29.77 -8.69
N PRO A 7 12.37 -28.67 -9.06
CA PRO A 7 13.62 -28.77 -9.82
C PRO A 7 14.66 -29.69 -9.18
N PHE A 8 14.79 -29.67 -7.84
CA PHE A 8 15.72 -30.52 -7.09
C PHE A 8 15.42 -32.03 -7.13
N ASN A 9 14.22 -32.44 -7.59
CA ASN A 9 13.89 -33.85 -7.78
C ASN A 9 14.17 -34.33 -9.20
N ASP A 10 14.11 -33.44 -10.20
CA ASP A 10 14.20 -33.80 -11.63
C ASP A 10 15.58 -33.54 -12.24
N HIS A 11 16.41 -32.70 -11.64
CA HIS A 11 17.70 -32.30 -12.22
C HIS A 11 18.87 -32.64 -11.28
N GLU A 12 19.78 -33.49 -11.76
CA GLU A 12 21.07 -33.73 -11.11
C GLU A 12 22.01 -32.53 -11.31
N GLY A 13 22.71 -32.10 -10.26
CA GLY A 13 23.69 -31.00 -10.31
C GLY A 13 23.23 -29.63 -9.80
N LEU A 14 22.01 -29.51 -9.25
CA LEU A 14 21.58 -28.30 -8.56
C LEU A 14 22.13 -28.26 -7.13
N GLU A 15 22.91 -27.23 -6.80
CA GLU A 15 23.29 -26.94 -5.42
C GLU A 15 22.09 -26.31 -4.70
N VAL A 16 21.32 -27.16 -4.01
CA VAL A 16 20.12 -26.74 -3.28
C VAL A 16 20.54 -26.10 -1.96
N LEU A 17 20.49 -24.76 -1.93
CA LEU A 17 20.87 -23.97 -0.75
C LEU A 17 19.99 -24.24 0.48
N ILE A 18 18.74 -24.69 0.28
CA ILE A 18 17.80 -25.07 1.34
C ILE A 18 16.99 -26.29 0.88
N HIS A 19 17.07 -27.41 1.62
CA HIS A 19 16.27 -28.59 1.33
C HIS A 19 14.77 -28.26 1.41
N GLY A 20 14.06 -28.51 0.31
CA GLY A 20 12.65 -28.15 0.14
C GLY A 20 11.66 -29.19 0.69
N LYS A 21 10.39 -28.78 0.80
CA LYS A 21 9.26 -29.68 1.09
C LYS A 21 9.00 -30.62 -0.10
N THR A 22 8.47 -31.82 0.17
CA THR A 22 8.16 -32.87 -0.83
C THR A 22 6.88 -32.63 -1.63
N ASP A 23 6.21 -31.49 -1.45
CA ASP A 23 4.95 -31.16 -2.12
C ASP A 23 5.17 -30.61 -3.55
N PHE A 24 4.11 -30.60 -4.37
CA PHE A 24 4.14 -30.10 -5.74
C PHE A 24 4.70 -28.68 -5.87
N SER A 25 5.32 -28.40 -7.02
CA SER A 25 6.02 -27.15 -7.29
C SER A 25 5.09 -26.01 -7.75
N PHE A 26 3.95 -26.35 -8.37
CA PHE A 26 3.04 -25.39 -8.99
C PHE A 26 1.72 -25.23 -8.21
N VAL A 27 1.24 -24.01 -7.96
CA VAL A 27 1.93 -22.71 -8.09
C VAL A 27 2.88 -22.48 -6.91
N SER A 28 3.78 -21.49 -7.00
CA SER A 28 4.61 -21.14 -5.85
C SER A 28 3.79 -20.45 -4.75
N ASP A 29 3.61 -21.09 -3.59
CA ASP A 29 2.90 -20.52 -2.43
C ASP A 29 3.49 -19.18 -1.97
N HIS A 30 4.82 -19.10 -1.87
CA HIS A 30 5.52 -17.89 -1.42
C HIS A 30 5.28 -16.73 -2.39
N SER A 31 5.33 -17.00 -3.69
CA SER A 31 5.09 -16.00 -4.73
C SER A 31 3.63 -15.57 -4.74
N THR A 32 2.70 -16.52 -4.55
CA THR A 32 1.26 -16.26 -4.46
C THR A 32 0.91 -15.35 -3.28
N LEU A 33 1.40 -15.69 -2.08
CA LEU A 33 1.14 -14.92 -0.87
C LEU A 33 1.78 -13.52 -0.95
N ALA A 34 3.05 -13.45 -1.35
CA ALA A 34 3.76 -12.17 -1.44
C ALA A 34 3.09 -11.20 -2.43
N MET A 35 2.68 -11.69 -3.60
CA MET A 35 2.00 -10.86 -4.59
C MET A 35 0.58 -10.48 -4.15
N GLY A 36 -0.16 -11.40 -3.52
CA GLY A 36 -1.49 -11.09 -2.98
C GLY A 36 -1.44 -9.95 -1.95
N ILE A 37 -0.48 -9.99 -1.03
CA ILE A 37 -0.25 -8.91 -0.06
C ILE A 37 0.14 -7.61 -0.76
N ALA A 38 1.09 -7.67 -1.71
CA ALA A 38 1.56 -6.49 -2.43
C ALA A 38 0.44 -5.79 -3.20
N VAL A 39 -0.41 -6.56 -3.89
CA VAL A 39 -1.57 -6.04 -4.61
C VAL A 39 -2.62 -5.47 -3.65
N GLY A 40 -2.88 -6.13 -2.52
CA GLY A 40 -3.76 -5.61 -1.47
C GLY A 40 -3.29 -4.25 -0.94
N ILE A 41 -1.99 -4.11 -0.66
CA ILE A 41 -1.38 -2.83 -0.26
C ILE A 41 -1.50 -1.81 -1.39
N PHE A 42 -1.29 -2.21 -2.64
CA PHE A 42 -1.41 -1.31 -3.79
C PHE A 42 -2.81 -0.72 -3.96
N VAL A 43 -3.84 -1.55 -3.76
CA VAL A 43 -5.25 -1.09 -3.78
C VAL A 43 -5.50 -0.08 -2.65
N ALA A 44 -4.94 -0.30 -1.46
CA ALA A 44 -5.12 0.58 -0.31
C ALA A 44 -4.27 1.88 -0.39
N ASN A 45 -3.03 1.78 -0.88
CA ASN A 45 -2.10 2.88 -1.03
C ASN A 45 -1.08 2.59 -2.15
N ARG A 46 -1.19 3.33 -3.26
CA ARG A 46 -0.36 3.12 -4.45
C ARG A 46 1.15 3.27 -4.17
N LYS A 47 1.56 4.24 -3.34
CA LYS A 47 2.98 4.50 -3.06
C LYS A 47 3.64 3.32 -2.35
N PHE A 48 3.02 2.84 -1.27
CA PHE A 48 3.49 1.65 -0.56
C PHE A 48 3.29 0.37 -1.38
N GLY A 49 2.26 0.33 -2.23
CA GLY A 49 1.99 -0.76 -3.15
C GLY A 49 3.13 -1.03 -4.11
N PHE A 50 3.68 0.00 -4.76
CA PHE A 50 4.81 -0.17 -5.67
C PHE A 50 6.04 -0.74 -4.96
N VAL A 51 6.33 -0.28 -3.73
CA VAL A 51 7.42 -0.84 -2.92
C VAL A 51 7.15 -2.30 -2.59
N ALA A 52 5.92 -2.63 -2.17
CA ALA A 52 5.53 -4.00 -1.85
C ALA A 52 5.59 -4.93 -3.06
N ILE A 53 5.19 -4.47 -4.26
CA ILE A 53 5.30 -5.23 -5.50
C ILE A 53 6.77 -5.52 -5.80
N GLY A 54 7.66 -4.52 -5.67
CA GLY A 54 9.09 -4.72 -5.82
C GLY A 54 9.65 -5.81 -4.88
N LEU A 55 9.22 -5.79 -3.62
CA LEU A 55 9.60 -6.82 -2.64
C LEU A 55 9.03 -8.20 -2.98
N ALA A 56 7.79 -8.28 -3.48
CA ALA A 56 7.19 -9.54 -3.92
C ALA A 56 7.93 -10.15 -5.12
N LEU A 57 8.33 -9.32 -6.08
CA LEU A 57 9.16 -9.75 -7.21
C LEU A 57 10.52 -10.28 -6.73
N PHE A 58 11.18 -9.58 -5.81
CA PHE A 58 12.44 -10.04 -5.21
C PHE A 58 12.27 -11.37 -4.45
N ALA A 59 11.18 -11.53 -3.71
CA ALA A 59 10.86 -12.77 -3.03
C ALA A 59 10.68 -13.94 -4.01
N GLY A 60 9.94 -13.75 -5.10
CA GLY A 60 9.78 -14.77 -6.15
C GLY A 60 11.10 -15.09 -6.86
N PHE A 61 11.91 -14.08 -7.17
CA PHE A 61 13.25 -14.29 -7.73
C PHE A 61 14.12 -15.15 -6.81
N SER A 62 14.07 -14.90 -5.50
CA SER A 62 14.82 -15.68 -4.51
C SER A 62 14.43 -17.16 -4.54
N ARG A 63 13.17 -17.50 -4.84
CA ARG A 63 12.71 -18.89 -4.99
C ARG A 63 13.29 -19.58 -6.23
N ILE A 64 13.50 -18.83 -7.31
CA ILE A 64 14.16 -19.33 -8.52
C ILE A 64 15.65 -19.51 -8.22
N TYR A 65 16.28 -18.51 -7.61
CA TYR A 65 17.71 -18.52 -7.27
C TYR A 65 18.10 -19.68 -6.36
N MET A 66 17.26 -20.00 -5.37
CA MET A 66 17.48 -21.16 -4.49
C MET A 66 17.24 -22.53 -5.17
N GLY A 67 16.81 -22.56 -6.43
CA GLY A 67 16.55 -23.80 -7.17
C GLY A 67 15.31 -24.57 -6.72
N VAL A 68 14.42 -23.96 -5.94
CA VAL A 68 13.26 -24.65 -5.32
C VAL A 68 11.95 -24.53 -6.09
N HIS A 69 11.91 -23.64 -7.10
CA HIS A 69 10.79 -23.46 -8.02
C HIS A 69 11.29 -23.10 -9.41
N TYR A 70 10.56 -23.50 -10.44
CA TYR A 70 10.78 -23.03 -11.79
C TYR A 70 10.24 -21.61 -11.98
N PRO A 71 10.76 -20.83 -12.95
CA PRO A 71 10.25 -19.50 -13.26
C PRO A 71 8.74 -19.46 -13.53
N THR A 72 8.20 -20.50 -14.19
CA THR A 72 6.76 -20.63 -14.47
C THR A 72 5.91 -20.80 -13.21
N ASP A 73 6.46 -21.42 -12.16
CA ASP A 73 5.74 -21.63 -10.89
C ASP A 73 5.59 -20.31 -10.13
N VAL A 74 6.62 -19.46 -10.22
CA VAL A 74 6.63 -18.10 -9.66
C VAL A 74 5.69 -17.18 -10.42
N ILE A 75 5.72 -17.20 -11.75
CA ILE A 75 4.80 -16.43 -12.59
C ILE A 75 3.36 -16.85 -12.34
N GLY A 76 3.08 -18.16 -12.29
CA GLY A 76 1.77 -18.69 -11.95
C GLY A 76 1.30 -18.26 -10.56
N GLY A 77 2.21 -18.26 -9.58
CA GLY A 77 1.92 -17.78 -8.23
C GLY A 77 1.59 -16.29 -8.20
N PHE A 78 2.39 -15.45 -8.87
CA PHE A 78 2.11 -14.02 -8.99
C PHE A 78 0.73 -13.76 -9.63
N ALA A 79 0.42 -14.43 -10.74
CA ALA A 79 -0.86 -14.30 -11.41
C ALA A 79 -2.03 -14.70 -10.51
N LEU A 80 -1.92 -15.83 -9.79
CA LEU A 80 -2.95 -16.29 -8.87
C LEU A 80 -3.13 -15.31 -7.70
N GLY A 81 -2.04 -14.86 -7.08
CA GLY A 81 -2.08 -13.91 -5.97
C GLY A 81 -2.74 -12.59 -6.37
N THR A 82 -2.38 -12.04 -7.54
CA THR A 82 -3.00 -10.85 -8.09
C THR A 82 -4.50 -11.05 -8.36
N ALA A 83 -4.88 -12.16 -9.01
CA ALA A 83 -6.27 -12.43 -9.34
C ALA A 83 -7.13 -12.52 -8.08
N VAL A 84 -6.71 -13.29 -7.07
CA VAL A 84 -7.44 -13.44 -5.80
C VAL A 84 -7.56 -12.09 -5.08
N ALA A 85 -6.46 -11.32 -4.98
CA ALA A 85 -6.47 -10.03 -4.31
C ALA A 85 -7.43 -9.03 -4.99
N LEU A 86 -7.40 -8.93 -6.33
CA LEU A 86 -8.28 -8.03 -7.07
C LEU A 86 -9.74 -8.46 -7.04
N LEU A 87 -10.03 -9.76 -7.09
CA LEU A 87 -11.39 -10.29 -6.98
C LEU A 87 -12.02 -9.99 -5.61
N LEU A 88 -11.23 -10.10 -4.54
CA LEU A 88 -11.72 -9.87 -3.17
C LEU A 88 -11.67 -8.40 -2.75
N ALA A 89 -10.90 -7.55 -3.43
CA ALA A 89 -10.72 -6.15 -3.07
C ALA A 89 -12.05 -5.36 -2.94
N PRO A 90 -13.01 -5.43 -3.87
CA PRO A 90 -14.28 -4.69 -3.74
C PRO A 90 -15.06 -5.11 -2.49
N LEU A 91 -15.13 -6.42 -2.22
CA LEU A 91 -15.82 -6.98 -1.05
C LEU A 91 -15.11 -6.56 0.24
N ALA A 92 -13.78 -6.67 0.27
CA ALA A 92 -12.98 -6.26 1.40
C ALA A 92 -13.18 -4.76 1.70
N MET A 93 -13.14 -3.90 0.68
CA MET A 93 -13.37 -2.47 0.85
C MET A 93 -14.80 -2.16 1.32
N ALA A 94 -15.81 -2.85 0.79
CA ALA A 94 -17.21 -2.67 1.18
C ALA A 94 -17.45 -3.03 2.66
N LEU A 95 -16.73 -4.02 3.20
CA LEU A 95 -16.88 -4.47 4.59
C LEU A 95 -15.95 -3.73 5.57
N LEU A 96 -14.68 -3.56 5.20
CA LEU A 96 -13.66 -3.02 6.10
C LEU A 96 -13.76 -1.50 6.25
N THR A 97 -14.15 -0.76 5.20
CA THR A 97 -14.28 0.70 5.27
C THR A 97 -15.32 1.16 6.30
N PRO A 98 -16.59 0.68 6.29
CA PRO A 98 -17.57 1.10 7.28
C PRO A 98 -17.21 0.61 8.69
N LEU A 99 -16.58 -0.56 8.82
CA LEU A 99 -16.07 -1.07 10.09
C LEU A 99 -14.99 -0.15 10.67
N MET A 100 -13.99 0.23 9.87
CA MET A 100 -12.93 1.15 10.29
C MET A 100 -13.49 2.54 10.62
N ALA A 101 -14.47 3.03 9.86
CA ALA A 101 -15.17 4.27 10.18
C ALA A 101 -15.97 4.18 11.49
N ALA A 102 -16.55 3.03 11.83
CA ALA A 102 -17.20 2.80 13.12
C ALA A 102 -16.19 2.74 14.27
N VAL A 103 -15.06 2.06 14.09
CA VAL A 103 -13.97 1.98 15.08
C VAL A 103 -13.34 3.35 15.33
N ALA A 104 -13.11 4.14 14.28
CA ALA A 104 -12.56 5.49 14.39
C ALA A 104 -13.47 6.46 15.16
N ARG A 105 -14.80 6.21 15.15
CA ARG A 105 -15.79 6.96 15.93
C ARG A 105 -15.85 6.53 17.41
N SER A 106 -15.17 5.45 17.80
CA SER A 106 -15.16 4.98 19.18
C SER A 106 -14.20 5.83 20.04
N PRO A 107 -14.66 6.41 21.16
CA PRO A 107 -13.84 7.26 22.03
C PRO A 107 -12.70 6.51 22.75
N ARG A 108 -12.72 5.16 22.77
CA ARG A 108 -11.68 4.35 23.40
C ARG A 108 -10.54 3.95 22.47
N VAL A 109 -10.81 3.85 21.17
CA VAL A 109 -9.87 3.26 20.18
C VAL A 109 -9.59 4.21 19.01
N GLY A 110 -10.44 5.22 18.81
CA GLY A 110 -10.34 6.15 17.68
C GLY A 110 -9.04 6.96 17.63
N TRP A 111 -8.37 7.17 18.77
CA TRP A 111 -7.05 7.83 18.80
C TRP A 111 -5.95 7.00 18.10
N PHE A 112 -6.03 5.67 18.08
CA PHE A 112 -5.06 4.82 17.38
C PHE A 112 -5.23 4.79 15.86
N VAL A 113 -6.45 5.08 15.37
CA VAL A 113 -6.82 4.97 13.95
C VAL A 113 -6.85 6.35 13.26
N ARG A 114 -6.95 7.45 14.02
CA ARG A 114 -6.90 8.81 13.47
C ARG A 114 -5.48 9.20 13.07
N SER A 115 -5.22 9.24 11.77
CA SER A 115 -4.07 9.97 11.22
C SER A 115 -4.33 11.48 11.27
N LYS A 116 -3.36 12.28 11.71
CA LYS A 116 -3.40 13.76 11.62
C LYS A 116 -3.66 14.24 10.19
N SER A 117 -3.25 13.49 9.18
CA SER A 117 -3.45 13.84 7.76
C SER A 117 -4.92 13.81 7.31
N ALA A 118 -5.77 12.99 7.93
CA ALA A 118 -7.21 12.96 7.60
C ALA A 118 -7.93 14.22 8.12
N ALA A 119 -7.48 14.79 9.23
CA ALA A 119 -8.01 16.05 9.75
C ALA A 119 -7.58 17.25 8.88
N VAL A 120 -6.37 17.21 8.31
CA VAL A 120 -5.87 18.23 7.38
C VAL A 120 -6.62 18.16 6.04
N ALA A 121 -6.83 16.97 5.47
CA ALA A 121 -7.59 16.81 4.23
C ALA A 121 -9.06 17.26 4.37
N TYR A 122 -9.70 16.98 5.50
CA TYR A 122 -11.05 17.46 5.79
C TYR A 122 -11.11 18.99 5.97
N ALA A 123 -10.07 19.60 6.53
CA ALA A 123 -9.95 21.05 6.69
C ALA A 123 -9.66 21.76 5.36
N ASP A 124 -8.93 21.13 4.45
CA ASP A 124 -8.60 21.66 3.12
C ASP A 124 -9.84 21.65 2.21
N GLU A 125 -10.57 20.52 2.15
CA GLU A 125 -11.81 20.40 1.36
C GLU A 125 -12.94 21.31 1.89
N HIS A 126 -13.05 21.51 3.21
CA HIS A 126 -14.04 22.44 3.78
C HIS A 126 -13.56 23.90 3.88
N GLY A 127 -12.24 24.15 3.80
CA GLY A 127 -11.66 25.48 3.70
C GLY A 127 -11.84 26.08 2.31
N GLU A 128 -11.76 25.27 1.26
CA GLU A 128 -12.03 25.71 -0.12
C GLU A 128 -13.52 25.99 -0.38
N ALA A 129 -14.42 25.21 0.25
CA ALA A 129 -15.87 25.40 0.12
C ALA A 129 -16.40 26.64 0.86
N MET A 130 -15.65 27.18 1.82
CA MET A 130 -15.98 28.40 2.54
C MET A 130 -15.05 29.52 2.05
N GLY A 131 -15.37 30.06 0.88
CA GLY A 131 -14.77 31.29 0.35
C GLY A 131 -15.07 32.48 1.27
N ILE A 132 -14.44 32.51 2.44
CA ILE A 132 -14.34 33.68 3.30
C ILE A 132 -13.09 34.41 2.81
N PRO A 133 -13.23 35.56 2.13
CA PRO A 133 -12.08 36.37 1.79
C PRO A 133 -11.36 36.74 3.09
N GLU A 134 -10.05 36.50 3.15
CA GLU A 134 -9.25 37.01 4.27
C GLU A 134 -9.55 38.51 4.48
N PRO A 135 -9.80 38.95 5.72
CA PRO A 135 -9.95 40.36 5.98
C PRO A 135 -8.60 41.00 5.71
N ARG A 136 -8.50 41.76 4.60
CA ARG A 136 -7.36 42.65 4.31
C ARG A 136 -7.05 43.40 5.60
N PRO A 137 -5.84 43.24 6.18
CA PRO A 137 -5.46 44.05 7.32
C PRO A 137 -5.53 45.50 6.87
N GLY A 138 -6.43 46.24 7.49
CA GLY A 138 -6.62 47.66 7.24
C GLY A 138 -5.27 48.36 7.39
N SER A 139 -4.94 49.17 6.39
CA SER A 139 -3.86 50.15 6.46
C SER A 139 -4.23 51.22 7.50
N GLY A 140 -4.08 50.86 8.77
CA GLY A 140 -4.15 51.76 9.90
C GLY A 140 -2.83 52.49 10.06
N ARG A 141 -2.81 53.74 9.56
CA ARG A 141 -2.27 54.94 10.22
C ARG A 141 -1.03 54.78 11.12
N GLY A 142 0.06 55.41 10.72
CA GLY A 142 1.16 55.76 11.60
C GLY A 142 2.37 56.31 10.86
N ASP A 143 2.36 57.59 10.52
CA ASP A 143 3.60 58.34 10.34
C ASP A 143 3.55 59.60 11.23
N PRO A 144 4.34 59.67 12.31
CA PRO A 144 4.41 60.83 13.17
C PRO A 144 5.51 61.78 12.69
N GLY A 145 5.07 62.83 11.98
CA GLY A 145 5.67 64.15 12.04
C GLY A 145 6.73 64.49 11.00
N GLU A 146 6.45 65.50 10.17
CA GLU A 146 7.45 66.51 9.82
C GLU A 146 6.78 67.79 9.25
N LYS A 147 6.88 68.89 10.03
CA LYS A 147 7.15 70.30 9.67
C LYS A 147 6.18 71.16 8.82
N ASP A 148 5.78 72.24 9.48
CA ASP A 148 5.94 73.66 9.10
C ASP A 148 5.22 74.30 7.89
N LEU A 149 4.45 75.34 8.28
CA LEU A 149 4.47 76.73 7.76
C LEU A 149 3.77 77.10 6.44
N ALA A 150 3.23 78.33 6.50
CA ALA A 150 2.58 79.17 5.49
C ALA A 150 1.10 78.80 5.20
N ALA A 151 0.12 79.61 5.64
CA ALA A 151 -0.23 80.98 5.19
C ALA A 151 -0.74 81.02 3.75
#